data_AF-M4YNI6-F1
#
_entry.id   AF-M4YNI6-F1
#
_cell.length_a   1.000
_cell.length_b   1.000
_cell.length_c   1.000
_cell.angle_alpha   90.00
_cell.angle_beta   90.00
_cell.angle_gamma   90.00
#
_symmetry.space_group_name_H-M   'P 1'
#
loop_
_entity.id
_entity.type
_entity.pdbx_description
1 polymer ?
#
loop_
_entity_poly.entity_id
_entity_poly.type
_entity_poly.pdbx_seq_one_letter_code
_entity_poly.pdbx_strand_id
1 'polypeptide(L)'
;MAEITPGTWFAYQFTETVGGRVTRETVIERFTIKAIEGDRVTVVRDINNADQTEIESDTSCGCYVFDISDFEKRGSDNMSTQFGHVYVSIMEAEHDGVSERAFVGKDNIVFRMIRTDHTPSGLHTETHELCWSNYKI
;
A
#
# COMPACT_ATOMS: atom_id res chain seq x y z
N MET A 1 22.18 0.53 -0.26
CA MET A 1 20.72 0.74 -0.18
C MET A 1 20.15 0.12 -1.45
N ALA A 2 19.08 -0.67 -1.36
CA ALA A 2 18.38 -1.08 -2.57
C ALA A 2 17.60 0.13 -3.09
N GLU A 3 17.47 0.26 -4.39
CA GLU A 3 16.77 1.37 -5.04
C GLU A 3 15.58 0.78 -5.79
N ILE A 4 14.43 1.44 -5.71
CA ILE A 4 13.26 1.03 -6.49
C ILE A 4 13.50 1.49 -7.93
N THR A 5 13.75 0.53 -8.82
CA THR A 5 13.99 0.76 -10.25
C THR A 5 12.87 0.15 -11.10
N PRO A 6 12.76 0.50 -12.40
CA PRO A 6 11.89 -0.21 -13.32
C PRO A 6 12.09 -1.74 -13.24
N GLY A 7 10.98 -2.49 -13.23
CA GLY A 7 10.95 -3.94 -13.00
C GLY A 7 10.83 -4.35 -11.53
N THR A 8 10.98 -3.43 -10.58
CA THR A 8 10.66 -3.68 -9.16
C THR A 8 9.16 -3.86 -9.01
N TRP A 9 8.73 -4.79 -8.16
CA TRP A 9 7.32 -4.99 -7.86
C TRP A 9 7.05 -5.31 -6.39
N PHE A 10 5.87 -4.91 -5.95
CA PHE A 10 5.32 -5.14 -4.62
C PHE A 10 3.93 -5.77 -4.78
N ALA A 11 3.68 -6.88 -4.10
CA ALA A 11 2.41 -7.58 -4.12
C ALA A 11 1.73 -7.48 -2.76
N TYR A 12 0.49 -7.01 -2.77
CA TYR A 12 -0.32 -6.80 -1.59
C TYR A 12 -1.48 -7.77 -1.57
N GLN A 13 -1.69 -8.40 -0.43
CA GLN A 13 -2.94 -9.05 -0.13
C GLN A 13 -3.98 -7.97 0.17
N PHE A 14 -5.00 -7.87 -0.69
CA PHE A 14 -6.12 -6.96 -0.52
C PHE A 14 -7.30 -7.66 0.14
N THR A 15 -7.81 -7.06 1.21
CA THR A 15 -9.04 -7.49 1.88
C THR A 15 -9.98 -6.31 2.05
N GLU A 16 -11.28 -6.60 1.96
CA GLU A 16 -12.35 -5.62 2.10
C GLU A 16 -13.39 -6.15 3.09
N THR A 17 -13.78 -5.31 4.04
CA THR A 17 -14.79 -5.65 5.04
C THR A 17 -15.81 -4.53 5.22
N VAL A 18 -17.06 -4.89 5.50
CA VAL A 18 -18.13 -3.95 5.90
C VAL A 18 -18.78 -4.47 7.18
N GLY A 19 -18.81 -3.64 8.22
CA GLY A 19 -19.37 -4.03 9.52
C GLY A 19 -18.66 -5.23 10.15
N GLY A 20 -17.36 -5.39 9.85
CA GLY A 20 -16.53 -6.51 10.32
C GLY A 20 -16.74 -7.83 9.56
N ARG A 21 -17.54 -7.85 8.49
CA ARG A 21 -17.69 -9.02 7.62
C ARG A 21 -16.91 -8.82 6.34
N VAL A 22 -16.16 -9.85 5.92
CA VAL A 22 -15.48 -9.87 4.62
C VAL A 22 -16.54 -9.77 3.52
N THR A 23 -16.44 -8.74 2.69
CA THR A 23 -17.37 -8.47 1.58
C THR A 23 -16.86 -8.94 0.24
N ARG A 24 -15.55 -9.15 0.14
CA ARG A 24 -14.87 -9.59 -1.08
C ARG A 24 -13.88 -10.70 -0.77
N GLU A 25 -13.77 -11.68 -1.67
CA GLU A 25 -12.69 -12.67 -1.61
C GLU A 25 -11.33 -11.96 -1.63
N THR A 26 -10.41 -12.40 -0.78
CA THR A 26 -9.04 -11.88 -0.74
C THR A 26 -8.39 -12.02 -2.12
N VAL A 27 -7.82 -10.94 -2.64
CA VAL A 27 -7.07 -10.95 -3.90
C VAL A 27 -5.63 -10.51 -3.68
N ILE A 28 -4.75 -10.90 -4.61
CA ILE A 28 -3.38 -10.39 -4.65
C ILE A 28 -3.29 -9.33 -5.73
N GLU A 29 -2.86 -8.15 -5.33
CA GLU A 29 -2.60 -7.02 -6.24
C GLU A 29 -1.11 -6.79 -6.33
N ARG A 30 -0.54 -7.00 -7.51
CA ARG A 30 0.87 -6.74 -7.77
C ARG A 30 1.01 -5.40 -8.50
N PHE A 31 1.85 -4.53 -7.95
CA PHE A 31 2.22 -3.25 -8.53
C PHE A 31 3.65 -3.33 -9.02
N THR A 32 3.85 -3.20 -10.33
CA THR A 32 5.15 -3.27 -10.99
C THR A 32 5.54 -1.90 -11.50
N ILE A 33 6.70 -1.39 -11.09
CA ILE A 33 7.24 -0.13 -11.57
C ILE A 33 7.66 -0.31 -13.03
N LYS A 34 6.96 0.36 -13.95
CA LYS A 34 7.21 0.25 -15.40
C LYS A 34 8.26 1.27 -15.85
N ALA A 35 8.12 2.51 -15.39
CA ALA A 35 9.01 3.62 -15.76
C ALA A 35 9.12 4.63 -14.62
N ILE A 36 10.27 5.32 -14.56
CA ILE A 36 10.54 6.44 -13.66
C ILE A 36 11.16 7.55 -14.52
N GLU A 37 10.51 8.71 -14.57
CA GLU A 37 10.90 9.85 -15.39
C GLU A 37 10.91 11.13 -14.53
N GLY A 38 12.06 11.39 -13.91
CA GLY A 38 12.16 12.41 -12.87
C GLY A 38 11.33 11.99 -11.65
N ASP A 39 10.38 12.83 -11.25
CA ASP A 39 9.47 12.52 -10.13
C ASP A 39 8.27 11.67 -10.56
N ARG A 40 7.99 11.53 -11.86
CA ARG A 40 6.83 10.76 -12.35
C ARG A 40 7.16 9.28 -12.41
N VAL A 41 6.21 8.45 -11.97
CA VAL A 41 6.34 6.99 -11.96
C VAL A 41 5.11 6.38 -12.62
N THR A 42 5.32 5.55 -13.64
CA THR A 42 4.26 4.71 -14.21
C THR A 42 4.32 3.34 -13.57
N VAL A 43 3.20 2.89 -13.01
CA VAL A 43 3.04 1.60 -12.33
C VAL A 43 2.01 0.76 -13.06
N VAL A 44 2.28 -0.53 -13.24
CA VAL A 44 1.30 -1.51 -13.73
C VAL A 44 0.76 -2.27 -12.53
N ARG A 45 -0.54 -2.17 -12.27
CA ARG A 45 -1.25 -3.01 -11.30
C ARG A 45 -1.83 -4.21 -12.02
N ASP A 46 -1.61 -5.40 -11.49
CA ASP A 46 -2.34 -6.60 -11.87
C ASP A 46 -3.03 -7.27 -10.69
N ILE A 47 -4.27 -7.72 -10.92
CA ILE A 47 -5.05 -8.48 -9.92
C ILE A 47 -5.00 -9.95 -10.31
N ASN A 48 -4.45 -10.78 -9.42
CA ASN A 48 -4.28 -12.22 -9.63
C ASN A 48 -3.65 -12.60 -10.99
N ASN A 49 -2.73 -11.79 -11.51
CA ASN A 49 -2.09 -11.94 -12.83
C ASN A 49 -3.01 -11.91 -14.06
N ALA A 50 -4.24 -11.39 -13.95
CA ALA A 50 -5.19 -11.33 -15.06
C ALA A 50 -5.37 -9.91 -15.61
N ASP A 51 -5.78 -8.97 -14.76
CA ASP A 51 -6.24 -7.64 -15.18
C ASP A 51 -5.13 -6.60 -15.00
N GLN A 52 -4.51 -6.14 -16.09
CA GLN A 52 -3.47 -5.11 -16.03
C GLN A 52 -4.04 -3.70 -16.24
N THR A 53 -3.75 -2.81 -15.29
CA THR A 53 -4.10 -1.39 -15.38
C THR A 53 -2.85 -0.54 -15.14
N GLU A 54 -2.65 0.48 -15.97
CA GLU A 54 -1.59 1.48 -15.75
C GLU A 54 -2.08 2.57 -14.79
N ILE A 55 -1.23 2.92 -13.84
CA ILE A 55 -1.45 3.93 -12.80
C ILE A 55 -0.29 4.92 -12.89
N GLU A 56 -0.63 6.20 -12.95
CA GLU A 56 0.33 7.28 -12.82
C GLU A 56 0.49 7.63 -11.34
N SER A 57 1.74 7.76 -10.90
CA SER A 57 2.15 8.01 -9.53
C SER A 57 3.41 8.88 -9.53
N ASP A 58 4.02 9.06 -8.37
CA ASP A 58 5.26 9.80 -8.23
C ASP A 58 6.23 9.16 -7.21
N THR A 59 7.44 9.71 -7.15
CA THR A 59 8.52 9.23 -6.26
C THR A 59 8.30 9.56 -4.79
N SER A 60 7.34 10.42 -4.45
CA SER A 60 6.97 10.75 -3.08
C SER A 60 5.98 9.75 -2.48
N CYS A 61 5.21 9.06 -3.32
CA CYS A 61 4.33 7.97 -2.91
C CYS A 61 5.11 6.82 -2.23
N GLY A 62 4.50 6.21 -1.21
CA GLY A 62 5.00 5.01 -0.56
C GLY A 62 5.05 3.83 -1.53
N CYS A 63 6.20 3.15 -1.65
CA CYS A 63 6.49 2.17 -2.72
C CYS A 63 6.29 2.71 -4.15
N TYR A 64 6.18 4.03 -4.34
CA TYR A 64 5.68 4.68 -5.56
C TYR A 64 4.23 4.30 -5.93
N VAL A 65 3.43 3.81 -4.98
CA VAL A 65 2.06 3.32 -5.20
C VAL A 65 1.03 4.06 -4.35
N PHE A 66 1.29 4.21 -3.05
CA PHE A 66 0.33 4.81 -2.12
C PHE A 66 0.67 6.27 -1.92
N ASP A 67 -0.23 7.16 -2.31
CA ASP A 67 -0.13 8.57 -1.93
C ASP A 67 -0.25 8.67 -0.41
N ILE A 68 0.84 9.16 0.19
CA ILE A 68 0.96 9.38 1.63
C ILE A 68 1.49 10.79 1.90
N SER A 69 1.36 11.68 0.91
CA SER A 69 2.00 13.00 0.91
C SER A 69 1.42 13.95 1.97
N ASP A 70 0.15 13.77 2.33
CA ASP A 70 -0.55 14.52 3.38
C ASP A 70 -0.59 13.79 4.73
N PHE A 71 0.07 12.63 4.85
CA PHE A 71 0.01 11.84 6.08
C PHE A 71 0.91 12.43 7.16
N GLU A 72 0.40 12.47 8.39
CA GLU A 72 1.17 12.87 9.57
C GLU A 72 1.70 11.64 10.31
N LYS A 73 2.95 11.70 10.77
CA LYS A 73 3.49 10.64 11.64
C LYS A 73 2.82 10.68 13.01
N ARG A 74 2.16 9.58 13.38
CA ARG A 74 1.50 9.41 14.68
C ARG A 74 2.29 8.53 15.66
N GLY A 75 3.18 7.67 15.15
CA GLY A 75 3.95 6.79 16.01
C GLY A 75 4.91 5.89 15.26
N SER A 76 5.31 4.81 15.93
CA SER A 76 6.16 3.76 15.38
C SER A 76 5.92 2.44 16.09
N ASP A 77 6.12 1.34 15.40
CA ASP A 77 5.95 -0.01 15.95
C ASP A 77 6.97 -0.99 15.38
N ASN A 78 7.16 -2.13 16.05
CA ASN A 78 7.88 -3.27 15.52
C ASN A 78 6.87 -4.29 15.00
N MET A 79 6.62 -4.23 13.69
CA MET A 79 5.59 -4.99 13.02
C MET A 79 6.10 -6.37 12.60
N SER A 80 5.35 -7.42 12.95
CA SER A 80 5.55 -8.75 12.37
C SER A 80 4.99 -8.77 10.95
N THR A 81 5.84 -9.09 9.96
CA THR A 81 5.48 -9.15 8.54
C THR A 81 5.86 -10.51 7.94
N GLN A 82 5.48 -10.78 6.68
CA GLN A 82 5.96 -11.97 5.97
C GLN A 82 7.49 -11.97 5.75
N PHE A 83 8.14 -10.81 5.89
CA PHE A 83 9.58 -10.63 5.73
C PHE A 83 10.33 -10.61 7.08
N GLY A 84 9.63 -10.94 8.16
CA GLY A 84 10.16 -10.88 9.54
C GLY A 84 9.71 -9.63 10.29
N HIS A 85 10.42 -9.32 11.36
CA HIS A 85 10.14 -8.17 12.22
C HIS A 85 10.75 -6.90 11.61
N VAL A 86 9.90 -5.92 11.31
CA VAL A 86 10.29 -4.66 10.69
C VAL A 86 9.85 -3.49 11.56
N TYR A 87 10.76 -2.54 11.78
CA TYR A 87 10.41 -1.28 12.43
C TYR A 87 9.73 -0.34 11.42
N VAL A 88 8.53 0.12 11.75
CA VAL A 88 7.69 0.95 10.88
C VAL A 88 7.29 2.24 11.59
N SER A 89 7.17 3.33 10.82
CA SER A 89 6.46 4.53 11.23
C SER A 89 4.97 4.35 10.93
N ILE A 90 4.12 4.79 11.86
CA ILE A 90 2.67 4.82 11.67
C ILE A 90 2.32 6.22 11.19
N MET A 91 1.84 6.31 9.95
CA MET A 91 1.45 7.53 9.25
C MET A 91 -0.07 7.54 9.11
N GLU A 92 -0.73 8.65 9.36
CA GLU A 92 -2.20 8.76 9.29
C GLU A 92 -2.65 10.06 8.62
N ALA A 93 -3.75 9.96 7.87
CA ALA A 93 -4.50 11.09 7.34
C ALA A 93 -6.00 10.88 7.57
N GLU A 94 -6.75 11.98 7.65
CA GLU A 94 -8.20 11.96 7.68
C GLU A 94 -8.73 13.07 6.77
N HIS A 95 -9.53 12.69 5.77
CA HIS A 95 -10.13 13.61 4.81
C HIS A 95 -11.57 13.18 4.50
N ASP A 96 -12.49 14.14 4.53
CA ASP A 96 -13.90 13.95 4.16
C ASP A 96 -14.59 12.71 4.77
N GLY A 97 -14.26 12.37 6.02
CA GLY A 97 -14.82 11.22 6.74
C GLY A 97 -14.19 9.87 6.37
N VAL A 98 -13.11 9.88 5.59
CA VAL A 98 -12.21 8.76 5.32
C VAL A 98 -10.99 8.88 6.22
N SER A 99 -10.70 7.83 6.97
CA SER A 99 -9.47 7.68 7.75
C SER A 99 -8.53 6.72 7.04
N GLU A 100 -7.28 7.13 6.88
CA GLU A 100 -6.24 6.31 6.27
C GLU A 100 -5.03 6.17 7.19
N ARG A 101 -4.42 4.99 7.18
CA ARG A 101 -3.24 4.66 7.98
C ARG A 101 -2.27 3.81 7.18
N ALA A 102 -1.02 4.27 7.09
CA ALA A 102 0.08 3.54 6.48
C ALA A 102 1.13 3.14 7.53
N PHE A 103 1.65 1.92 7.39
CA PHE A 103 2.77 1.40 8.17
C PHE A 103 4.00 1.40 7.26
N VAL A 104 4.83 2.44 7.40
CA VAL A 104 5.91 2.76 6.46
C VAL A 104 7.25 2.40 7.09
N GLY A 105 7.97 1.45 6.48
CA GLY A 105 9.30 1.07 6.88
C GLY A 105 10.39 1.93 6.25
N LYS A 106 11.60 1.36 6.22
CA LYS A 106 12.76 1.98 5.56
C LYS A 106 12.50 2.13 4.05
N ASP A 107 13.15 3.11 3.42
CA ASP A 107 13.14 3.34 1.97
C ASP A 107 11.71 3.58 1.41
N ASN A 108 10.85 4.16 2.25
CA ASN A 108 9.44 4.45 1.96
C ASN A 108 8.59 3.21 1.60
N ILE A 109 8.99 2.02 2.08
CA ILE A 109 8.26 0.78 1.84
C ILE A 109 7.01 0.71 2.70
N VAL A 110 5.84 0.59 2.07
CA VAL A 110 4.55 0.45 2.76
C VAL A 110 4.29 -1.02 3.04
N PHE A 111 4.30 -1.42 4.31
CA PHE A 111 4.01 -2.81 4.70
C PHE A 111 2.52 -3.07 4.84
N ARG A 112 1.76 -2.04 5.21
CA ARG A 112 0.31 -2.09 5.28
C ARG A 112 -0.28 -0.71 5.05
N MET A 113 -1.29 -0.64 4.20
CA MET A 113 -2.15 0.52 4.02
C MET A 113 -3.57 0.13 4.41
N ILE A 114 -4.20 0.93 5.26
CA ILE A 114 -5.57 0.74 5.72
C ILE A 114 -6.35 1.99 5.35
N ARG A 115 -7.46 1.82 4.66
CA ARG A 115 -8.43 2.89 4.41
C ARG A 115 -9.75 2.50 5.06
N THR A 116 -10.40 3.45 5.69
CA THR A 116 -11.66 3.22 6.41
C THR A 116 -12.60 4.38 6.20
N ASP A 117 -13.83 4.07 5.82
CA ASP A 117 -14.88 5.07 5.63
C ASP A 117 -16.23 4.56 6.18
N HIS A 118 -17.10 5.49 6.54
CA HIS A 118 -18.43 5.16 7.04
C HIS A 118 -19.43 5.06 5.89
N THR A 119 -19.95 3.84 5.67
CA THR A 119 -21.05 3.59 4.72
C THR A 119 -22.38 3.42 5.47
N PRO A 120 -23.54 3.54 4.79
CA PRO A 120 -24.84 3.22 5.39
C PRO A 120 -24.93 1.79 5.95
N SER A 121 -24.15 0.87 5.40
CA SER A 121 -24.11 -0.55 5.77
C SER A 121 -23.14 -0.84 6.94
N GLY A 122 -22.40 0.16 7.40
CA GLY A 122 -21.43 0.06 8.49
C GLY A 122 -20.06 0.63 8.13
N LEU A 123 -19.10 0.40 9.02
CA LEU A 123 -17.70 0.75 8.78
C LEU A 123 -17.15 -0.12 7.63
N HIS A 124 -16.74 0.53 6.55
CA HIS A 124 -16.05 -0.10 5.43
C HIS A 124 -14.55 0.03 5.64
N THR A 125 -13.82 -1.06 5.52
CA THR A 125 -12.37 -1.09 5.68
C THR A 125 -11.74 -1.87 4.54
N GLU A 126 -10.83 -1.20 3.85
CA GLU A 126 -9.91 -1.77 2.87
C GLU A 126 -8.54 -1.94 3.52
N THR A 127 -7.89 -3.07 3.31
CA THR A 127 -6.53 -3.31 3.78
C THR A 127 -5.69 -3.88 2.64
N HIS A 128 -4.58 -3.21 2.35
CA HIS A 128 -3.50 -3.74 1.52
C HIS A 128 -2.35 -4.13 2.45
N GLU A 129 -2.01 -5.41 2.52
CA GLU A 129 -0.89 -5.90 3.31
C GLU A 129 0.19 -6.50 2.40
N LEU A 130 1.41 -5.97 2.47
CA LEU A 130 2.52 -6.41 1.64
C LEU A 130 2.84 -7.88 1.94
N CYS A 131 2.65 -8.75 0.95
CA CYS A 131 2.83 -10.19 1.11
C CYS A 131 4.05 -10.69 0.34
N TRP A 132 4.34 -10.18 -0.86
CA TRP A 132 5.53 -10.56 -1.66
C TRP A 132 6.17 -9.35 -2.35
N SER A 133 7.46 -9.48 -2.69
CA SER A 133 8.18 -8.50 -3.50
C SER A 133 9.42 -9.13 -4.13
N ASN A 134 9.91 -8.60 -5.27
CA ASN A 134 11.29 -8.85 -5.74
C ASN A 134 12.29 -7.82 -5.21
N TYR A 135 11.82 -6.80 -4.51
CA TYR A 135 12.66 -5.84 -3.81
C TYR A 135 13.23 -6.47 -2.55
N LYS A 136 14.48 -6.13 -2.25
CA LYS A 136 15.15 -6.63 -1.05
C LYS A 136 14.73 -5.80 0.17
N ILE A 137 13.85 -6.38 0.98
CA ILE A 137 13.38 -5.85 2.26
C ILE A 137 14.41 -6.11 3.36
#